data_AF-X1IL67-F1
#
_entry.id   AF-X1IL67-F1
#
_cell.length_a   1.000
_cell.length_b   1.000
_cell.length_c   1.000
_cell.angle_alpha   90.00
_cell.angle_beta   90.00
_cell.angle_gamma   90.00
#
_symmetry.space_group_name_H-M   'P 1'
#
loop_
_entity.id
_entity.type
_entity.pdbx_description
1 polymer ?
#
loop_
_entity_poly.entity_id
_entity_poly.type
_entity_poly.pdbx_seq_one_letter_code
_entity_poly.pdbx_strand_id
1 'polypeptide(L)'
;MNIVRNDAIIKRNARIAQVTMLGGLLVLAAGMFISFRYPDYFIYSLFALVLGFMLSQVGIYFSNRWSRRPRPDEVLDLSLKGLD
;
A
#
# COMPACT_ATOMS: atom_id res chain seq x y z
N MET A 1 15.46 8.27 26.06
CA MET A 1 14.05 8.72 26.11
C MET A 1 13.11 7.53 25.84
N ASN A 2 12.08 7.27 26.66
CA ASN A 2 11.18 6.12 26.47
C ASN A 2 9.90 6.56 25.73
N ILE A 3 9.92 6.48 24.39
CA ILE A 3 8.74 6.82 23.58
C ILE A 3 7.86 5.57 23.47
N VAL A 4 6.66 5.62 24.04
CA VAL A 4 5.65 4.56 23.89
C VAL A 4 5.06 4.65 22.48
N ARG A 5 5.67 3.95 21.51
CA ARG A 5 5.09 3.76 20.18
C ARG A 5 4.26 2.50 20.14
N ASN A 6 3.12 2.57 19.45
CA ASN A 6 2.28 1.40 19.22
C ASN A 6 2.76 0.66 17.95
N ASP A 7 3.95 0.04 18.04
CA ASP A 7 4.61 -0.64 16.93
C ASP A 7 3.77 -1.76 16.31
N ALA A 8 2.86 -2.35 17.10
CA ALA A 8 1.94 -3.39 16.64
C ALA A 8 0.97 -2.87 15.56
N ILE A 9 0.34 -1.72 15.79
CA ILE A 9 -0.59 -1.10 14.82
C ILE A 9 0.17 -0.66 13.56
N ILE A 10 1.37 -0.12 13.76
CA ILE A 10 2.25 0.34 12.70
C ILE A 10 2.65 -0.82 11.77
N LYS A 11 3.15 -1.93 12.32
CA LYS A 11 3.51 -3.12 11.53
C LYS A 11 2.30 -3.71 10.81
N ARG A 12 1.14 -3.76 11.48
CA ARG A 12 -0.09 -4.30 10.88
C ARG A 12 -0.52 -3.49 9.66
N ASN A 13 -0.61 -2.18 9.79
CA ASN A 13 -1.09 -1.33 8.71
C ASN A 13 -0.07 -1.18 7.57
N ALA A 14 1.24 -1.25 7.87
CA ALA A 14 2.27 -1.34 6.84
C ALA A 14 2.16 -2.65 6.04
N ARG A 15 1.89 -3.78 6.71
CA ARG A 15 1.68 -5.08 6.05
C ARG A 15 0.41 -5.06 5.19
N ILE A 16 -0.67 -4.42 5.65
CA ILE A 16 -1.87 -4.22 4.83
C ILE A 16 -1.53 -3.43 3.56
N ALA A 17 -0.79 -2.32 3.67
CA ALA A 17 -0.36 -1.55 2.50
C ALA A 17 0.39 -2.43 1.48
N GLN A 18 1.33 -3.25 1.97
CA GLN A 18 2.15 -4.14 1.15
C GLN A 18 1.31 -5.22 0.45
N VAL A 19 0.38 -5.85 1.18
CA VAL A 19 -0.53 -6.87 0.63
C VAL A 19 -1.50 -6.24 -0.37
N THR A 20 -2.03 -5.04 -0.10
CA THR A 20 -2.92 -4.34 -1.04
C THR A 20 -2.19 -3.93 -2.31
N MET A 21 -0.93 -3.48 -2.23
CA MET A 21 -0.12 -3.19 -3.42
C MET A 21 0.16 -4.44 -4.26
N LEU A 22 0.56 -5.55 -3.62
CA LEU A 22 0.77 -6.83 -4.29
C LEU A 22 -0.53 -7.40 -4.89
N GLY A 23 -1.64 -7.30 -4.16
CA GLY A 23 -2.96 -7.69 -4.62
C GLY A 23 -3.42 -6.87 -5.82
N GLY A 24 -3.24 -5.54 -5.77
CA GLY A 24 -3.53 -4.66 -6.90
C GLY A 24 -2.70 -4.99 -8.14
N LEU A 25 -1.41 -5.29 -7.96
CA LEU A 25 -0.54 -5.72 -9.04
C LEU A 25 -0.99 -7.04 -9.68
N LEU A 26 -1.38 -8.03 -8.86
CA LEU A 26 -1.92 -9.30 -9.35
C LEU A 26 -3.23 -9.10 -10.12
N VAL A 27 -4.13 -8.23 -9.65
CA VAL A 27 -5.39 -7.92 -10.36
C VAL A 27 -5.10 -7.27 -11.71
N LEU A 28 -4.16 -6.33 -11.77
CA LEU A 28 -3.77 -5.69 -13.03
C LEU A 28 -3.14 -6.71 -14.00
N ALA A 29 -2.26 -7.59 -13.52
CA ALA A 29 -1.65 -8.63 -14.34
C ALA A 29 -2.71 -9.63 -14.88
N ALA A 30 -3.67 -10.01 -14.05
CA ALA A 30 -4.79 -10.87 -14.45
C ALA A 30 -5.69 -10.19 -15.49
N GLY A 31 -6.02 -8.91 -15.29
CA GLY A 31 -6.78 -8.10 -16.25
C GLY A 31 -6.09 -8.00 -17.60
N MET A 32 -4.76 -7.77 -17.61
CA MET A 32 -3.95 -7.75 -18.82
C MET A 32 -3.98 -9.10 -19.55
N PHE A 33 -3.81 -10.21 -18.82
CA PHE A 33 -3.83 -11.55 -19.41
C PHE A 33 -5.19 -11.88 -20.06
N ILE A 34 -6.30 -11.56 -19.39
CA ILE A 34 -7.65 -11.75 -19.93
C ILE A 34 -7.86 -10.89 -21.19
N SER A 35 -7.37 -9.64 -21.17
CA SER A 35 -7.49 -8.72 -22.31
C SER A 35 -6.77 -9.23 -23.57
N PHE A 36 -5.66 -9.95 -23.44
CA PHE A 36 -4.96 -10.55 -24.59
C PHE A 36 -5.62 -11.82 -25.12
N ARG A 37 -6.22 -12.63 -24.24
CA ARG A 37 -6.76 -13.93 -24.63
C ARG A 37 -8.17 -13.87 -25.21
N TYR A 38 -8.97 -12.89 -24.79
CA TYR A 38 -10.40 -12.81 -25.13
C TYR A 38 -10.88 -11.37 -25.34
N PRO A 39 -10.82 -10.86 -26.59
CA PRO A 39 -11.30 -9.51 -26.92
C PRO A 39 -12.81 -9.31 -26.69
N ASP A 40 -13.62 -10.38 -26.69
CA ASP A 40 -15.08 -10.32 -26.43
C ASP A 40 -15.43 -10.02 -24.97
N TYR A 41 -14.47 -10.14 -24.04
CA TYR A 41 -14.67 -9.88 -22.61
C TYR A 41 -14.31 -8.45 -22.19
N PHE A 42 -14.53 -7.47 -23.07
CA PHE A 42 -14.25 -6.05 -22.81
C PHE A 42 -14.84 -5.55 -21.47
N ILE A 43 -16.04 -6.02 -21.09
CA ILE A 43 -16.68 -5.73 -19.80
C ILE A 43 -15.84 -6.21 -18.60
N TYR A 44 -15.21 -7.39 -18.69
CA TYR A 44 -14.35 -7.91 -17.64
C TYR A 44 -13.05 -7.11 -17.51
N SER A 45 -12.49 -6.63 -18.63
CA SER A 45 -11.35 -5.71 -18.62
C SER A 45 -11.70 -4.40 -17.93
N LEU A 46 -12.90 -3.86 -18.18
CA LEU A 46 -13.44 -2.68 -17.49
C LEU A 46 -13.58 -2.90 -15.98
N PHE A 47 -14.15 -4.04 -15.56
CA PHE A 47 -14.23 -4.40 -14.14
C PHE A 47 -12.85 -4.56 -13.50
N ALA A 48 -11.89 -5.18 -14.19
CA ALA A 48 -10.52 -5.33 -13.72
C ALA A 48 -9.81 -3.98 -13.57
N LEU A 49 -10.05 -3.03 -14.48
CA LEU A 49 -9.56 -1.65 -14.39
C LEU A 49 -10.13 -0.92 -13.18
N VAL A 50 -11.44 -0.98 -12.96
CA VAL A 50 -12.09 -0.34 -11.81
C VAL A 50 -11.61 -0.97 -10.49
N LEU A 51 -11.53 -2.30 -10.42
CA LEU A 51 -10.99 -3.00 -9.25
C LEU A 51 -9.52 -2.65 -9.01
N GLY A 52 -8.68 -2.73 -10.04
CA GLY A 52 -7.27 -2.38 -9.95
C GLY A 52 -7.06 -0.93 -9.50
N PHE A 53 -7.88 -0.01 -10.00
CA PHE A 53 -7.86 1.39 -9.58
C PHE A 53 -8.25 1.54 -8.10
N MET A 54 -9.34 0.91 -7.65
CA MET A 54 -9.76 0.95 -6.25
C MET A 54 -8.71 0.35 -5.31
N LEU A 55 -8.12 -0.79 -5.67
CA LEU A 55 -7.02 -1.39 -4.90
C LEU A 55 -5.80 -0.46 -4.86
N SER A 56 -5.47 0.21 -5.96
CA SER A 56 -4.38 1.19 -6.01
C SER A 56 -4.64 2.37 -5.07
N GLN A 57 -5.86 2.93 -5.08
CA GLN A 57 -6.25 4.03 -4.18
C GLN A 57 -6.09 3.63 -2.70
N VAL A 58 -6.54 2.43 -2.32
CA VAL A 58 -6.38 1.91 -0.96
C VAL A 58 -4.90 1.68 -0.65
N GLY A 59 -4.15 1.05 -1.54
CA GLY A 59 -2.71 0.80 -1.37
C GLY A 59 -1.90 2.08 -1.17
N ILE A 60 -2.18 3.12 -1.97
CA ILE A 60 -1.53 4.44 -1.86
C ILE A 60 -1.89 5.10 -0.52
N TYR A 61 -3.16 5.06 -0.11
CA TYR A 61 -3.60 5.62 1.17
C TYR A 61 -2.85 4.98 2.35
N PHE A 62 -2.79 3.65 2.39
CA PHE A 62 -2.12 2.93 3.46
C PHE A 62 -0.59 3.10 3.40
N SER A 63 0.00 3.15 2.21
CA SER A 63 1.44 3.34 2.04
C SER A 63 1.91 4.74 2.45
N ASN A 64 1.17 5.78 2.06
CA ASN A 64 1.50 7.15 2.46
C ASN A 64 1.37 7.35 3.97
N ARG A 65 0.40 6.69 4.62
CA ARG A 65 0.14 6.87 6.05
C ARG A 65 0.99 5.99 6.96
N TRP A 66 1.36 4.78 6.53
CA TRP A 66 2.08 3.81 7.38
C TRP A 66 3.35 3.21 6.74
N SER A 67 3.75 3.56 5.52
CA SER A 67 5.00 3.03 4.94
C SER A 67 6.10 4.08 4.79
N ARG A 68 5.76 5.37 4.64
CA ARG A 68 6.76 6.44 4.61
C ARG A 68 7.49 6.58 5.95
N ARG A 69 8.83 6.58 5.87
CA ARG A 69 9.78 6.97 6.92
C ARG A 69 10.68 8.07 6.36
N PRO A 70 11.18 9.01 7.17
CA PRO A 70 11.01 9.10 8.62
C PRO A 70 9.65 9.71 8.98
N ARG A 71 8.97 9.10 9.95
CA ARG A 71 7.73 9.65 10.51
C ARG A 71 8.04 10.81 11.44
N PRO A 72 7.10 11.74 11.70
CA PRO A 72 7.32 12.83 12.67
C PRO A 72 7.84 12.31 14.01
N ASP A 73 7.30 11.18 14.46
CA ASP A 73 7.75 10.50 15.67
C ASP A 73 9.22 10.09 15.58
N GLU A 74 9.66 9.53 14.45
CA GLU A 74 11.05 9.06 14.22
C GLU A 74 12.03 10.23 14.04
N VAL A 75 11.57 11.35 13.46
CA VAL A 75 12.36 12.57 13.35
C VAL A 75 12.66 13.14 14.74
N LEU A 76 11.67 13.17 15.64
CA LEU A 76 11.86 13.58 17.03
C LEU A 76 12.86 12.68 17.78
N ASP A 77 12.77 11.36 17.59
CA ASP A 77 13.72 10.41 18.16
C ASP A 77 15.15 10.65 17.65
N LEU A 78 15.33 10.80 16.33
CA LEU A 78 16.64 11.11 15.74
C LEU A 78 17.21 12.45 16.23
N SER A 79 16.35 13.45 16.39
CA SER A 79 16.75 14.79 16.83
C SER A 79 17.18 14.80 18.31
N LEU A 80 16.48 14.04 19.16
CA LEU A 80 16.78 13.94 20.59
C LEU A 80 17.98 13.03 20.88
N LYS A 81 18.30 12.07 20.00
CA LYS A 81 19.46 11.18 20.14
C LYS A 81 20.81 11.89 19.91
N GLY A 82 20.81 13.06 19.27
CA GLY A 82 22.00 13.91 19.12
C GLY A 82 22.27 14.82 20.32
N LEU A 83 21.41 14.80 21.34
CA LEU A 83 21.50 15.60 22.56
C LEU A 83 21.88 14.78 23.81
N ASP A 84 22.04 13.46 23.68
CA ASP A 84 22.55 12.53 24.71
C ASP A 84 24.08 12.36 24.60
#